data_AF-A0A7X6DIM6-F1
#
_entry.id   AF-A0A7X6DIM6-F1
#
_cell.length_a   1.000
_cell.length_b   1.000
_cell.length_c   1.000
_cell.angle_alpha   90.00
_cell.angle_beta   90.00
_cell.angle_gamma   90.00
#
_symmetry.space_group_name_H-M   'P 1'
#
loop_
_entity.id
_entity.type
_entity.pdbx_description
1 polymer ?
#
loop_
_entity_poly.entity_id
_entity_poly.type
_entity_poly.pdbx_seq_one_letter_code
_entity_poly.pdbx_strand_id
1 'polypeptide(L)'
;MRNAVPHLHRDRHGTFYFRITDGGKTIKRSLRTKNVELATMRAACLNYEWDAMNRRTEPTVAEIQQALSEGRIKEFDVELPNGVKLKNINNDDDARRAKELLANIGPISQPSATRAMIPEPPRTLGPVLRTATKAFVKELRTSKLHKAKGIEDKEATYEQFATQFNNPKCGEIDKAMVLAFKEAHLKNAGAGRVNTKIGHMSVFFDWAIGHGFADANPFTGTRIGKKSQLVKGVQSYEPFTAGELKLIFNPKTYPEYATKAHFHWLPLLLLYSGARPEELASMPLDNVRSEGGIDYFAVASGKNSNSIRKIPFHKVIRNSGFLAYVKMRRKVDPGGMLFPDLAPSKNGYCKNVSRRFNESYLPQLRITESTKRLYSFRSTFITRMTELNVNPGMLMALVGHYEQTAVDLSSPHFKNYQGTKLLTALQSTIDLFDVKISLTL
;
A
#
# COMPACT_ATOMS: atom_id res chain seq x y z
N MET A 1 26.33 -10.40 41.86
CA MET A 1 27.11 -11.17 40.88
C MET A 1 26.80 -10.63 39.49
N ARG A 2 27.76 -10.01 38.78
CA ARG A 2 27.52 -9.47 37.43
C ARG A 2 27.47 -10.65 36.46
N ASN A 3 26.28 -10.99 35.96
CA ASN A 3 26.13 -11.92 34.84
C ASN A 3 26.88 -11.34 33.64
N ALA A 4 28.07 -11.85 33.35
CA ALA A 4 28.84 -11.48 32.18
C ALA A 4 28.10 -12.03 30.95
N VAL A 5 27.63 -11.15 30.06
CA VAL A 5 27.04 -11.59 28.80
C VAL A 5 28.11 -12.31 27.97
N PRO A 6 27.88 -13.56 27.54
CA PRO A 6 28.85 -14.34 26.77
C PRO A 6 29.32 -13.58 25.54
N HIS A 7 30.58 -13.80 25.15
CA HIS A 7 31.22 -13.22 23.96
C HIS A 7 31.35 -11.69 23.95
N LEU A 8 30.99 -10.97 25.02
CA LEU A 8 31.17 -9.53 25.12
C LEU A 8 32.61 -9.17 25.53
N HIS A 9 33.29 -8.33 24.74
CA HIS A 9 34.66 -7.91 24.99
C HIS A 9 34.82 -6.39 24.81
N ARG A 10 35.66 -5.75 25.64
CA ARG A 10 35.95 -4.31 25.54
C ARG A 10 37.40 -4.11 25.11
N ASP A 11 37.62 -3.27 24.10
CA ASP A 11 38.97 -2.91 23.65
C ASP A 11 39.57 -1.74 24.46
N ARG A 12 40.88 -1.52 24.33
CA ARG A 12 41.64 -0.43 24.98
C ARG A 12 41.10 0.97 24.69
N HIS A 13 40.43 1.15 23.55
CA HIS A 13 39.78 2.42 23.16
C HIS A 13 38.35 2.58 23.70
N GLY A 14 37.89 1.65 24.55
CA GLY A 14 36.61 1.69 25.23
C GLY A 14 35.41 1.20 24.41
N THR A 15 35.61 0.83 23.15
CA THR A 15 34.58 0.27 22.27
C THR A 15 34.35 -1.22 22.54
N PHE A 16 33.09 -1.64 22.53
CA PHE A 16 32.71 -3.03 22.74
C PHE A 16 32.65 -3.84 21.44
N TYR A 17 33.00 -5.11 21.55
CA TYR A 17 33.07 -6.10 20.48
C TYR A 17 32.41 -7.40 20.92
N PHE A 18 31.79 -8.09 19.97
CA PHE A 18 31.40 -9.49 20.11
C PHE A 18 32.55 -10.36 19.62
N ARG A 19 33.11 -11.19 20.51
CA ARG A 19 34.31 -11.99 20.28
C ARG A 19 34.00 -13.47 20.48
N ILE A 20 34.29 -14.25 19.45
CA ILE A 20 34.21 -15.72 19.48
C ILE A 20 35.59 -16.29 19.15
N THR A 21 36.00 -17.30 19.88
CA THR A 21 37.27 -18.01 19.66
C THR A 21 36.96 -19.50 19.54
N ASP A 22 37.33 -20.09 18.41
CA ASP A 22 37.18 -21.52 18.13
C ASP A 22 38.42 -22.02 17.37
N GLY A 23 38.97 -23.17 17.78
CA GLY A 23 40.15 -23.80 17.18
C GLY A 23 41.40 -22.91 17.06
N GLY A 24 41.59 -21.93 17.96
CA GLY A 24 42.70 -20.97 17.91
C GLY A 24 42.49 -19.77 16.98
N LYS A 25 41.37 -19.71 16.23
CA LYS A 25 40.98 -18.55 15.42
C LYS A 25 40.00 -17.67 16.18
N THR A 26 40.24 -16.37 16.20
CA THR A 26 39.38 -15.39 16.90
C THR A 26 38.71 -14.47 15.89
N ILE A 27 37.37 -14.40 15.91
CA ILE A 27 36.61 -13.37 15.21
C ILE A 27 36.19 -12.29 16.20
N LYS A 28 36.35 -11.02 15.80
CA LYS A 28 35.85 -9.87 16.55
C LYS A 28 34.93 -9.05 15.65
N ARG A 29 33.70 -8.77 16.11
CA ARG A 29 32.75 -7.87 15.44
C ARG A 29 32.48 -6.67 16.34
N SER A 30 32.68 -5.45 15.83
CA SER A 30 32.41 -4.23 16.61
C SER A 30 30.91 -4.11 16.88
N LEU A 31 30.56 -3.85 18.15
CA LEU A 31 29.19 -3.51 18.56
C LEU A 31 28.90 -2.01 18.41
N ARG A 32 29.85 -1.24 17.84
CA ARG A 32 29.71 0.19 17.51
C ARG A 32 29.17 1.03 18.67
N THR A 33 29.59 0.70 19.89
CA THR A 33 29.18 1.44 21.09
C THR A 33 30.28 1.39 22.14
N LYS A 34 30.37 2.47 22.91
CA LYS A 34 31.19 2.58 24.14
C LYS A 34 30.33 2.45 25.40
N ASN A 35 29.00 2.41 25.26
CA ASN A 35 28.06 2.23 26.36
C ASN A 35 27.94 0.74 26.72
N VAL A 36 28.21 0.40 27.97
CA VAL A 36 28.20 -0.98 28.51
C VAL A 36 26.82 -1.62 28.37
N GLU A 37 25.75 -0.88 28.64
CA GLU A 37 24.39 -1.41 28.67
C GLU A 37 23.92 -1.73 27.25
N LEU A 38 24.17 -0.79 26.31
CA LEU A 38 23.90 -1.02 24.91
C LEU A 38 24.75 -2.19 24.39
N ALA A 39 26.03 -2.27 24.75
CA ALA A 39 26.89 -3.37 24.35
C ALA A 39 26.40 -4.74 24.86
N THR A 40 25.91 -4.77 26.11
CA THR A 40 25.35 -5.95 26.78
C THR A 40 24.10 -6.44 26.04
N MET A 41 23.19 -5.52 25.71
CA MET A 41 21.98 -5.82 24.94
C MET A 41 22.31 -6.35 23.53
N ARG A 42 23.21 -5.66 22.83
CA ARG A 42 23.64 -6.03 21.48
C ARG A 42 24.30 -7.41 21.45
N ALA A 43 25.12 -7.74 22.44
CA ALA A 43 25.73 -9.05 22.58
C ALA A 43 24.71 -10.14 22.96
N ALA A 44 23.75 -9.86 23.84
CA ALA A 44 22.70 -10.81 24.20
C ALA A 44 21.79 -11.16 23.00
N CYS A 45 21.47 -10.18 22.16
CA CYS A 45 20.73 -10.40 20.91
C CYS A 45 21.51 -11.32 19.95
N LEU A 46 22.81 -11.06 19.79
CA LEU A 46 23.68 -11.89 18.94
C LEU A 46 23.82 -13.32 19.49
N ASN A 47 23.91 -13.50 20.81
CA ASN A 47 23.91 -14.82 21.44
C ASN A 47 22.58 -15.55 21.24
N TYR A 48 21.44 -14.84 21.28
CA TYR A 48 20.14 -15.46 21.04
C TYR A 48 19.98 -15.91 19.58
N GLU A 49 20.37 -15.07 18.61
CA GLU A 49 20.36 -15.46 17.20
C GLU A 49 21.35 -16.61 16.92
N TRP A 50 22.50 -16.62 17.61
CA TRP A 50 23.47 -17.71 17.60
C TRP A 50 22.85 -19.03 18.07
N ASP A 51 22.24 -19.04 19.26
CA ASP A 51 21.59 -20.22 19.81
C ASP A 51 20.40 -20.69 18.95
N ALA A 52 19.64 -19.74 18.38
CA ALA A 52 18.51 -20.04 17.50
C ALA A 52 18.94 -20.70 16.18
N MET A 53 20.14 -20.39 15.67
CA MET A 53 20.71 -21.03 14.48
C MET A 53 21.27 -22.45 14.78
N ASN A 54 21.59 -22.76 16.04
CA ASN A 54 22.49 -23.88 16.40
C ASN A 54 21.81 -25.08 17.10
N ARG A 55 20.68 -25.58 16.60
CA ARG A 55 19.96 -26.70 17.26
C ARG A 55 20.68 -28.06 17.29
N ARG A 56 21.88 -28.26 16.70
CA ARG A 56 22.58 -29.58 16.73
C ARG A 56 24.13 -29.63 16.83
N THR A 57 24.91 -28.59 16.54
CA THR A 57 26.39 -28.57 16.74
C THR A 57 26.95 -27.13 16.77
N GLU A 58 28.10 -26.91 17.43
CA GLU A 58 28.80 -25.61 17.44
C GLU A 58 29.35 -25.27 16.04
N PRO A 59 29.03 -24.11 15.45
CA PRO A 59 29.45 -23.74 14.10
C PRO A 59 30.90 -23.26 14.06
N THR A 60 31.56 -23.51 12.94
CA THR A 60 32.94 -23.07 12.70
C THR A 60 33.01 -21.59 12.36
N VAL A 61 34.15 -20.96 12.67
CA VAL A 61 34.50 -19.56 12.31
C VAL A 61 34.11 -19.17 10.87
N ALA A 62 34.24 -20.09 9.91
CA ALA A 62 33.94 -19.84 8.50
C ALA A 62 32.44 -19.68 8.20
N GLU A 63 31.59 -20.53 8.80
CA GLU A 63 30.13 -20.49 8.62
C GLU A 63 29.53 -19.21 9.20
N ILE A 64 30.14 -18.72 10.28
CA ILE A 64 29.78 -17.47 10.95
C ILE A 64 30.11 -16.28 10.07
N GLN A 65 31.30 -16.28 9.46
CA GLN A 65 31.72 -15.21 8.55
C GLN A 65 30.80 -15.12 7.33
N GLN A 66 30.32 -16.26 6.84
CA GLN A 66 29.34 -16.35 5.75
C GLN A 66 27.94 -15.88 6.15
N ALA A 67 27.43 -16.26 7.33
CA ALA A 67 26.11 -15.79 7.80
C ALA A 67 26.06 -14.28 8.06
N LEU A 68 27.19 -13.71 8.49
CA LEU A 68 27.37 -12.27 8.71
C LEU A 68 27.44 -11.48 7.40
N SER A 69 28.14 -12.00 6.37
CA SER A 69 28.25 -11.34 5.06
C SER A 69 26.94 -11.41 4.26
N GLU A 70 26.17 -12.48 4.43
CA GLU A 70 24.86 -12.68 3.79
C GLU A 70 23.71 -11.92 4.48
N GLY A 71 23.96 -11.24 5.61
CA GLY A 71 22.96 -10.44 6.32
C GLY A 71 21.83 -11.28 6.95
N ARG A 72 22.09 -12.57 7.25
CA ARG A 72 21.15 -13.48 7.91
C ARG A 72 20.95 -13.16 9.41
N ILE A 73 21.87 -12.38 9.99
CA ILE A 73 21.85 -11.82 11.35
C ILE A 73 21.55 -10.32 11.20
N LYS A 74 20.36 -9.85 11.60
CA LYS A 74 19.94 -8.44 11.43
C LYS A 74 20.27 -7.62 12.67
N GLU A 75 20.67 -6.36 12.48
CA GLU A 75 20.93 -5.44 13.60
C GLU A 75 19.65 -5.23 14.45
N PHE A 76 19.66 -5.77 15.67
CA PHE A 76 18.86 -5.33 16.82
C PHE A 76 17.33 -5.46 16.73
N ASP A 77 16.86 -6.42 15.91
CA ASP A 77 15.45 -6.85 15.92
C ASP A 77 15.35 -8.23 16.59
N VAL A 78 14.99 -8.30 17.87
CA VAL A 78 14.79 -9.57 18.59
C VAL A 78 13.32 -9.76 18.94
N GLU A 79 12.79 -10.93 18.57
CA GLU A 79 11.49 -11.41 19.00
C GLU A 79 11.70 -12.45 20.11
N LEU A 80 11.38 -12.06 21.34
CA LEU A 80 11.48 -12.93 22.52
C LEU A 80 10.37 -14.00 22.47
N PRO A 81 10.55 -15.16 23.15
CA PRO A 81 9.59 -16.27 23.13
C PRO A 81 8.17 -15.92 23.61
N ASN A 82 8.01 -14.81 24.34
CA ASN A 82 6.74 -14.27 24.81
C ASN A 82 6.06 -13.32 23.80
N GLY A 83 6.60 -13.18 22.58
CA GLY A 83 6.07 -12.34 21.52
C GLY A 83 6.48 -10.87 21.60
N VAL A 84 7.31 -10.48 22.57
CA VAL A 84 7.84 -9.11 22.66
C VAL A 84 8.87 -8.88 21.56
N LYS A 85 8.56 -7.92 20.68
CA LYS A 85 9.41 -7.49 19.57
C LYS A 85 10.19 -6.26 19.98
N LEU A 86 11.47 -6.43 20.25
CA LEU A 86 12.40 -5.31 20.38
C LEU A 86 12.88 -4.96 18.97
N LYS A 87 12.51 -3.77 18.48
CA LYS A 87 12.92 -3.25 17.18
C LYS A 87 13.48 -1.85 17.33
N ASN A 88 14.44 -1.48 16.48
CA ASN A 88 14.98 -0.11 16.39
C ASN A 88 15.53 0.47 17.72
N ILE A 89 16.27 -0.29 18.53
CA ILE A 89 16.94 0.25 19.72
C ILE A 89 18.10 1.16 19.28
N ASN A 90 17.82 2.45 19.15
CA ASN A 90 18.73 3.42 18.55
C ASN A 90 19.21 4.51 19.53
N ASN A 91 18.56 4.69 20.69
CA ASN A 91 18.92 5.69 21.70
C ASN A 91 18.85 5.14 23.15
N ASP A 92 19.33 5.94 24.12
CA ASP A 92 19.43 5.56 25.53
C ASP A 92 18.06 5.40 26.23
N ASP A 93 17.01 6.08 25.76
CA ASP A 93 15.65 5.94 26.27
C ASP A 93 15.00 4.61 25.85
N ASP A 94 15.27 4.17 24.63
CA ASP A 94 14.85 2.86 24.11
C ASP A 94 15.56 1.73 24.86
N ALA A 95 16.84 1.93 25.21
CA ALA A 95 17.61 0.98 26.02
C ALA A 95 17.09 0.89 27.47
N ARG A 96 16.70 2.02 28.08
CA ARG A 96 16.11 2.06 29.42
C ARG A 96 14.74 1.36 29.46
N ARG A 97 13.87 1.60 28.48
CA ARG A 97 12.59 0.88 28.34
C ARG A 97 12.76 -0.61 28.11
N ALA A 98 13.75 -1.02 27.30
CA ALA A 98 14.05 -2.43 27.10
C ALA A 98 14.56 -3.09 28.40
N LYS A 99 15.34 -2.37 29.22
CA LYS A 99 15.85 -2.84 30.51
C LYS A 99 14.75 -3.00 31.57
N GLU A 100 13.79 -2.08 31.62
CA GLU A 100 12.60 -2.21 32.48
C GLU A 100 11.74 -3.42 32.08
N LEU A 101 11.58 -3.67 30.78
CA LEU A 101 10.86 -4.84 30.27
C LEU A 101 11.59 -6.17 30.56
N LEU A 102 12.93 -6.16 30.57
CA LEU A 102 13.75 -7.33 30.89
C LEU A 102 13.85 -7.60 32.40
N ALA A 103 13.82 -6.56 33.24
CA ALA A 103 13.90 -6.70 34.70
C ALA A 103 12.65 -7.37 35.32
N ASN A 104 11.50 -7.33 34.63
CA ASN A 104 10.27 -8.02 35.02
C ASN A 104 10.21 -9.49 34.56
N ILE A 105 11.26 -9.99 33.90
CA ILE A 105 11.38 -11.40 33.53
C ILE A 105 12.25 -12.06 34.60
N GLY A 106 11.63 -12.89 35.44
CA GLY A 106 12.33 -13.68 36.46
C GLY A 106 13.46 -14.55 35.87
N PRO A 107 14.35 -15.10 36.72
CA PRO A 107 15.52 -15.84 36.25
C PRO A 107 15.13 -16.99 35.33
N ILE A 108 15.82 -17.08 34.20
CA ILE A 108 15.72 -18.17 33.25
C ILE A 108 16.26 -19.42 33.96
N SER A 109 15.38 -20.27 34.47
CA SER A 109 15.77 -21.62 34.90
C SER A 109 16.31 -22.37 33.69
N GLN A 110 17.53 -22.89 33.81
CA GLN A 110 18.09 -23.82 32.83
C GLN A 110 17.15 -25.04 32.69
N PRO A 111 16.77 -25.45 31.48
CA PRO A 111 16.05 -26.70 31.32
C PRO A 111 17.02 -27.85 31.55
N SER A 112 16.82 -28.55 32.67
CA SER A 112 17.39 -29.87 32.93
C SER A 112 17.12 -30.81 31.74
N ALA A 113 18.20 -31.42 31.25
CA ALA A 113 18.19 -32.36 30.14
C ALA A 113 17.44 -33.64 30.53
N THR A 114 16.15 -33.68 30.22
CA THR A 114 15.34 -34.89 29.94
C THR A 114 13.92 -34.41 29.61
N ARG A 115 13.68 -34.03 28.36
CA ARG A 115 12.30 -33.84 27.87
C ARG A 115 11.99 -34.99 26.94
N ALA A 116 11.34 -36.02 27.50
CA ALA A 116 10.59 -36.99 26.72
C ALA A 116 9.71 -36.24 25.70
N MET A 117 9.57 -36.80 24.49
CA MET A 117 8.68 -36.28 23.45
C MET A 117 7.28 -36.11 24.04
N ILE A 118 6.91 -34.87 24.35
CA ILE A 118 5.52 -34.52 24.60
C ILE A 118 4.86 -34.54 23.22
N PRO A 119 3.85 -35.40 22.96
CA PRO A 119 3.12 -35.35 21.70
C PRO A 119 2.57 -33.92 21.51
N GLU A 120 2.73 -33.36 20.31
CA GLU A 120 2.14 -32.06 19.96
C GLU A 120 0.65 -32.08 20.35
N PRO A 121 0.12 -31.03 21.00
CA PRO A 121 -1.30 -30.97 21.28
C PRO A 121 -2.08 -31.15 19.98
N PRO A 122 -3.24 -31.84 20.01
CA PRO A 122 -4.01 -32.11 18.81
C PRO A 122 -4.32 -30.78 18.11
N ARG A 123 -3.91 -30.65 16.84
CA ARG A 123 -4.16 -29.45 16.04
C ARG A 123 -5.64 -29.12 16.13
N THR A 124 -5.95 -27.87 16.48
CA THR A 124 -7.34 -27.42 16.46
C THR A 124 -7.79 -27.40 15.00
N LEU A 125 -8.50 -28.46 14.58
CA LEU A 125 -8.94 -28.59 13.19
C LEU A 125 -9.87 -27.41 12.81
N GLY A 126 -10.64 -26.92 13.78
CA GLY A 126 -11.55 -25.80 13.58
C GLY A 126 -12.67 -26.11 12.56
N PRO A 127 -13.53 -25.13 12.25
CA PRO A 127 -14.52 -25.26 11.19
C PRO A 127 -13.87 -25.27 9.80
N VAL A 128 -14.64 -25.71 8.79
CA VAL A 128 -14.26 -25.56 7.38
C VAL A 128 -14.12 -24.08 7.00
N LEU A 129 -13.18 -23.77 6.09
CA LEU A 129 -12.81 -22.40 5.73
C LEU A 129 -14.01 -21.53 5.34
N ARG A 130 -14.94 -22.03 4.53
CA ARG A 130 -16.16 -21.31 4.14
C ARG A 130 -17.03 -20.91 5.33
N THR A 131 -17.13 -21.75 6.35
CA THR A 131 -17.92 -21.45 7.56
C THR A 131 -17.25 -20.36 8.37
N ALA A 132 -15.94 -20.48 8.61
CA ALA A 132 -15.16 -19.47 9.34
C ALA A 132 -15.16 -18.11 8.62
N THR A 133 -14.93 -18.11 7.31
CA THR A 133 -14.87 -16.88 6.51
C THR A 133 -16.21 -16.17 6.42
N LYS A 134 -17.34 -16.91 6.38
CA LYS A 134 -18.68 -16.32 6.49
C LYS A 134 -18.88 -15.59 7.83
N ALA A 135 -18.44 -16.21 8.94
CA ALA A 135 -18.51 -15.58 10.26
C ALA A 135 -17.65 -14.32 10.31
N PHE A 136 -16.41 -14.39 9.83
CA PHE A 136 -15.51 -13.24 9.76
C PHE A 136 -16.06 -12.10 8.90
N VAL A 137 -16.57 -12.40 7.71
CA VAL A 137 -17.16 -11.39 6.81
C VAL A 137 -18.39 -10.73 7.44
N LYS A 138 -19.22 -11.49 8.18
CA LYS A 138 -20.34 -10.92 8.94
C LYS A 138 -19.86 -9.92 9.99
N GLU A 139 -18.80 -10.23 10.71
CA GLU A 139 -18.19 -9.31 11.68
C GLU A 139 -17.62 -8.06 11.00
N LEU A 140 -16.88 -8.23 9.90
CA LEU A 140 -16.34 -7.09 9.13
C LEU A 140 -17.45 -6.15 8.65
N ARG A 141 -18.57 -6.69 8.15
CA ARG A 141 -19.75 -5.89 7.73
C ARG A 141 -20.39 -5.16 8.91
N THR A 142 -20.44 -5.79 10.08
CA THR A 142 -21.06 -5.22 11.29
C THR A 142 -20.20 -4.11 11.90
N SER A 143 -18.88 -4.24 11.86
CA SER A 143 -17.94 -3.25 12.41
C SER A 143 -18.01 -1.88 11.74
N LYS A 144 -18.50 -1.80 10.49
CA LYS A 144 -18.48 -0.60 9.63
C LYS A 144 -17.09 0.04 9.42
N LEU A 145 -16.01 -0.62 9.85
CA LEU A 145 -14.63 -0.15 9.68
C LEU A 145 -14.12 -0.34 8.25
N HIS A 146 -14.76 -1.21 7.46
CA HIS A 146 -14.40 -1.50 6.08
C HIS A 146 -15.53 -1.15 5.12
N LYS A 147 -15.17 -0.58 3.97
CA LYS A 147 -16.11 -0.34 2.87
C LYS A 147 -16.58 -1.67 2.27
N ALA A 148 -17.83 -1.72 1.82
CA ALA A 148 -18.45 -2.88 1.19
C ALA A 148 -17.56 -3.54 0.11
N LYS A 149 -17.05 -2.74 -0.83
CA LYS A 149 -16.18 -3.24 -1.90
C LYS A 149 -14.89 -3.93 -1.39
N GLY A 150 -14.29 -3.39 -0.32
CA GLY A 150 -13.10 -3.99 0.28
C GLY A 150 -13.40 -5.31 0.99
N ILE A 151 -14.62 -5.47 1.51
CA ILE A 151 -15.09 -6.74 2.08
C ILE A 151 -15.36 -7.75 0.96
N GLU A 152 -16.00 -7.35 -0.14
CA GLU A 152 -16.22 -8.21 -1.31
C GLU A 152 -14.91 -8.74 -1.91
N ASP A 153 -13.86 -7.90 -1.99
CA ASP A 153 -12.55 -8.31 -2.51
C ASP A 153 -11.85 -9.34 -1.59
N LYS A 154 -12.04 -9.21 -0.27
CA LYS A 154 -11.59 -10.19 0.73
C LYS A 154 -12.37 -11.50 0.57
N GLU A 155 -13.69 -11.43 0.54
CA GLU A 155 -14.60 -12.58 0.36
C GLU A 155 -14.29 -13.34 -0.92
N ALA A 156 -14.08 -12.65 -2.04
CA ALA A 156 -13.67 -13.28 -3.30
C ALA A 156 -12.29 -13.96 -3.20
N THR A 157 -11.39 -13.47 -2.35
CA THR A 157 -10.09 -14.11 -2.12
C THR A 157 -10.26 -15.39 -1.29
N TYR A 158 -11.09 -15.34 -0.25
CA TYR A 158 -11.43 -16.51 0.57
C TYR A 158 -12.07 -17.61 -0.27
N GLU A 159 -13.02 -17.23 -1.13
CA GLU A 159 -13.72 -18.13 -2.04
C GLU A 159 -12.78 -18.81 -3.04
N GLN A 160 -11.81 -18.07 -3.59
CA GLN A 160 -10.80 -18.61 -4.49
C GLN A 160 -9.91 -19.64 -3.79
N PHE A 161 -9.45 -19.33 -2.57
CA PHE A 161 -8.65 -20.27 -1.79
C PHE A 161 -9.45 -21.53 -1.44
N ALA A 162 -10.69 -21.37 -0.96
CA ALA A 162 -11.56 -22.48 -0.63
C ALA A 162 -11.84 -23.37 -1.84
N THR A 163 -12.06 -22.78 -3.01
CA THR A 163 -12.27 -23.56 -4.25
C THR A 163 -11.01 -24.31 -4.67
N GLN A 164 -9.83 -23.69 -4.59
CA GLN A 164 -8.57 -24.30 -5.01
C GLN A 164 -8.20 -25.54 -4.18
N PHE A 165 -8.49 -25.52 -2.87
CA PHE A 165 -8.09 -26.60 -1.95
C PHE A 165 -9.26 -27.43 -1.42
N ASN A 166 -10.40 -27.41 -2.11
CA ASN A 166 -11.58 -28.18 -1.74
C ASN A 166 -12.10 -27.90 -0.31
N ASN A 167 -12.10 -26.63 0.08
CA ASN A 167 -12.64 -26.11 1.34
C ASN A 167 -12.09 -26.82 2.60
N PRO A 168 -10.77 -26.74 2.83
CA PRO A 168 -10.11 -27.40 3.96
C PRO A 168 -10.58 -26.80 5.29
N LYS A 169 -10.34 -27.51 6.39
CA LYS A 169 -10.52 -26.92 7.73
C LYS A 169 -9.43 -25.92 8.05
N CYS A 170 -9.73 -24.93 8.89
CA CYS A 170 -8.78 -23.86 9.20
C CYS A 170 -7.44 -24.39 9.76
N GLY A 171 -7.46 -25.41 10.60
CA GLY A 171 -6.24 -26.04 11.15
C GLY A 171 -5.50 -26.97 10.19
N GLU A 172 -6.09 -27.35 9.06
CA GLU A 172 -5.44 -28.16 8.01
C GLU A 172 -4.61 -27.30 7.05
N ILE A 173 -4.85 -25.98 7.02
CA ILE A 173 -4.19 -25.07 6.10
C ILE A 173 -2.76 -24.83 6.58
N ASP A 174 -1.81 -25.34 5.80
CA ASP A 174 -0.39 -25.23 6.09
C ASP A 174 0.33 -24.27 5.12
N LYS A 175 1.65 -24.15 5.31
CA LYS A 175 2.49 -23.30 4.47
C LYS A 175 2.61 -23.82 3.03
N ALA A 176 2.51 -25.13 2.79
CA ALA A 176 2.58 -25.71 1.47
C ALA A 176 1.38 -25.29 0.61
N MET A 177 0.18 -25.28 1.19
CA MET A 177 -1.03 -24.78 0.53
C MET A 177 -0.91 -23.28 0.19
N VAL A 178 -0.31 -22.48 1.09
CA VAL A 178 -0.07 -21.06 0.82
C VAL A 178 0.90 -20.85 -0.35
N LEU A 179 1.97 -21.66 -0.43
CA LEU A 179 2.92 -21.60 -1.54
C LEU A 179 2.27 -22.01 -2.87
N ALA A 180 1.47 -23.08 -2.89
CA ALA A 180 0.71 -23.50 -4.06
C ALA A 180 -0.31 -22.44 -4.52
N PHE A 181 -0.99 -21.78 -3.59
CA PHE A 181 -1.89 -20.65 -3.89
C PHE A 181 -1.13 -19.50 -4.54
N LYS A 182 0.02 -19.15 -3.97
CA LYS A 182 0.89 -18.08 -4.47
C LYS A 182 1.38 -18.36 -5.89
N GLU A 183 1.88 -19.56 -6.16
CA GLU A 183 2.36 -19.96 -7.49
C GLU A 183 1.26 -19.95 -8.54
N ALA A 184 0.08 -20.49 -8.21
CA ALA A 184 -1.06 -20.48 -9.12
C ALA A 184 -1.47 -19.05 -9.51
N HIS A 185 -1.50 -18.12 -8.56
CA HIS A 185 -1.88 -16.73 -8.82
C HIS A 185 -0.79 -15.91 -9.51
N LEU A 186 0.49 -16.25 -9.36
CA LEU A 186 1.59 -15.57 -10.06
C LEU A 186 1.54 -15.77 -11.58
N LYS A 187 0.95 -16.87 -12.07
CA LYS A 187 0.78 -17.13 -13.51
C LYS A 187 -0.08 -16.08 -14.21
N ASN A 188 -1.04 -15.49 -13.50
CA ASN A 188 -2.07 -14.62 -14.08
C ASN A 188 -2.08 -13.19 -13.50
N ALA A 189 -1.25 -12.92 -12.49
CA ALA A 189 -1.24 -11.63 -11.81
C ALA A 189 0.16 -11.24 -11.32
N GLY A 190 0.45 -9.93 -11.37
CA GLY A 190 1.69 -9.39 -10.82
C GLY A 190 1.80 -9.57 -9.29
N ALA A 191 3.03 -9.67 -8.80
CA ALA A 191 3.35 -9.95 -7.39
C ALA A 191 2.66 -9.03 -6.37
N GLY A 192 2.41 -7.76 -6.70
CA GLY A 192 1.66 -6.85 -5.83
C GLY A 192 0.20 -7.27 -5.59
N ARG A 193 -0.48 -7.79 -6.63
CA ARG A 193 -1.85 -8.30 -6.52
C ARG A 193 -1.87 -9.60 -5.70
N VAL A 194 -0.89 -10.47 -5.90
CA VAL A 194 -0.73 -11.70 -5.12
C VAL A 194 -0.49 -11.38 -3.64
N ASN A 195 0.38 -10.41 -3.33
CA ASN A 195 0.60 -9.95 -1.96
C ASN A 195 -0.64 -9.35 -1.29
N THR A 196 -1.52 -8.71 -2.08
CA THR A 196 -2.81 -8.22 -1.57
C THR A 196 -3.70 -9.39 -1.13
N LYS A 197 -3.79 -10.45 -1.95
CA LYS A 197 -4.51 -11.68 -1.60
C LYS A 197 -3.94 -12.39 -0.37
N ILE A 198 -2.62 -12.54 -0.31
CA ILE A 198 -1.90 -13.06 0.87
C ILE A 198 -2.24 -12.21 2.11
N GLY A 199 -2.29 -10.88 1.96
CA GLY A 199 -2.70 -9.97 3.03
C GLY A 199 -4.13 -10.21 3.51
N HIS A 200 -5.09 -10.41 2.60
CA HIS A 200 -6.48 -10.70 2.97
C HIS A 200 -6.60 -12.00 3.78
N MET A 201 -5.89 -13.05 3.36
CA MET A 201 -5.85 -14.34 4.05
C MET A 201 -5.15 -14.23 5.41
N SER A 202 -4.01 -13.53 5.48
CA SER A 202 -3.26 -13.32 6.72
C SER A 202 -4.13 -12.68 7.79
N VAL A 203 -4.87 -11.61 7.46
CA VAL A 203 -5.76 -10.92 8.42
C VAL A 203 -6.89 -11.83 8.89
N PHE A 204 -7.43 -12.67 8.00
CA PHE A 204 -8.43 -13.66 8.40
C PHE A 204 -7.85 -14.71 9.36
N PHE A 205 -6.62 -15.17 9.13
CA PHE A 205 -5.97 -16.15 10.02
C PHE A 205 -5.63 -15.57 11.39
N ASP A 206 -5.25 -14.29 11.47
CA ASP A 206 -5.08 -13.61 12.76
C ASP A 206 -6.38 -13.62 13.57
N TRP A 207 -7.52 -13.37 12.91
CA TRP A 207 -8.85 -13.49 13.52
C TRP A 207 -9.19 -14.94 13.89
N ALA A 208 -8.89 -15.91 13.01
CA ALA A 208 -9.18 -17.32 13.23
C ALA A 208 -8.42 -17.89 14.44
N ILE A 209 -7.17 -17.48 14.64
CA ILE A 209 -6.37 -17.82 15.83
C ILE A 209 -7.05 -17.28 17.10
N GLY A 210 -7.50 -16.02 17.08
CA GLY A 210 -8.22 -15.42 18.21
C GLY A 210 -9.51 -16.16 18.59
N HIS A 211 -10.08 -16.95 17.67
CA HIS A 211 -11.29 -17.76 17.87
C HIS A 211 -10.98 -19.25 18.12
N GLY A 212 -9.71 -19.65 18.20
CA GLY A 212 -9.30 -21.04 18.40
C GLY A 212 -9.55 -21.95 17.20
N PHE A 213 -9.63 -21.39 15.99
CA PHE A 213 -9.87 -22.17 14.75
C PHE A 213 -8.58 -22.59 14.04
N ALA A 214 -7.45 -22.03 14.43
CA ALA A 214 -6.12 -22.38 13.94
C ALA A 214 -5.07 -22.04 15.00
N ASP A 215 -3.98 -22.79 15.03
CA ASP A 215 -2.91 -22.59 16.02
C ASP A 215 -1.85 -21.57 15.56
N ALA A 216 -1.71 -21.35 14.26
CA ALA A 216 -0.73 -20.44 13.68
C ALA A 216 -1.20 -19.83 12.35
N ASN A 217 -0.59 -18.72 11.93
CA ASN A 217 -0.92 -18.05 10.68
C ASN A 217 0.05 -18.50 9.56
N PRO A 218 -0.39 -19.37 8.63
CA PRO A 218 0.46 -19.92 7.58
C PRO A 218 0.84 -18.88 6.51
N PHE A 219 0.16 -17.72 6.48
CA PHE A 219 0.44 -16.64 5.54
C PHE A 219 1.56 -15.70 6.02
N THR A 220 2.01 -15.83 7.25
CA THR A 220 3.10 -15.00 7.81
C THR A 220 4.40 -15.20 7.03
N GLY A 221 5.00 -14.10 6.56
CA GLY A 221 6.29 -14.14 5.87
C GLY A 221 6.27 -14.73 4.45
N THR A 222 5.10 -14.95 3.84
CA THR A 222 5.00 -15.59 2.50
C THR A 222 4.92 -14.59 1.34
N ARG A 223 4.88 -13.29 1.64
CA ARG A 223 4.83 -12.20 0.64
C ARG A 223 6.04 -12.23 -0.30
N ILE A 224 5.80 -11.84 -1.54
CA ILE A 224 6.79 -11.78 -2.62
C ILE A 224 7.49 -10.42 -2.59
N GLY A 225 8.79 -10.41 -2.31
CA GLY A 225 9.61 -9.20 -2.33
C GLY A 225 9.18 -8.12 -1.33
N LYS A 226 10.00 -7.09 -1.20
CA LYS A 226 9.63 -5.89 -0.42
C LYS A 226 8.70 -5.02 -1.26
N LYS A 227 7.79 -4.28 -0.59
CA LYS A 227 6.89 -3.31 -1.26
C LYS A 227 7.67 -2.36 -2.18
N SER A 228 8.82 -1.86 -1.73
CA SER A 228 9.69 -0.97 -2.52
C SER A 228 10.25 -1.60 -3.80
N GLN A 229 10.52 -2.91 -3.81
CA GLN A 229 10.96 -3.62 -5.02
C GLN A 229 9.82 -3.79 -6.01
N LEU A 230 8.61 -4.06 -5.52
CA LEU A 230 7.43 -4.22 -6.36
C LEU A 230 7.01 -2.91 -7.03
N VAL A 231 7.12 -1.79 -6.31
CA VAL A 231 6.79 -0.45 -6.85
C VAL A 231 7.70 -0.11 -8.03
N LYS A 232 8.99 -0.48 -7.99
CA LYS A 232 9.93 -0.25 -9.10
C LYS A 232 9.58 -1.02 -10.38
N GLY A 233 8.85 -2.13 -10.27
CA GLY A 233 8.42 -2.94 -11.42
C GLY A 233 7.04 -2.57 -11.99
N VAL A 234 6.34 -1.61 -11.39
CA VAL A 234 5.04 -1.14 -11.92
C VAL A 234 5.30 -0.04 -12.95
N GLN A 235 4.95 -0.30 -14.21
CA GLN A 235 4.87 0.77 -15.21
C GLN A 235 3.71 1.70 -14.84
N SER A 236 4.04 2.96 -14.54
CA SER A 236 3.05 4.01 -14.34
C SER A 236 2.41 4.42 -15.66
N TYR A 237 1.20 4.99 -15.61
CA TYR A 237 0.59 5.58 -16.80
C TYR A 237 1.43 6.76 -17.28
N GLU A 238 1.88 6.71 -18.53
CA GLU A 238 2.66 7.77 -19.13
C GLU A 238 1.76 8.94 -19.54
N PRO A 239 2.24 10.20 -19.40
CA PRO A 239 1.51 11.36 -19.85
C PRO A 239 1.36 11.35 -21.38
N PHE A 240 0.21 11.80 -21.89
CA PHE A 240 0.07 12.13 -23.31
C PHE A 240 0.97 13.31 -23.68
N THR A 241 1.63 13.19 -24.82
CA THR A 241 2.40 14.23 -25.51
C THR A 241 1.46 15.25 -26.16
N ALA A 242 1.98 16.41 -26.51
CA ALA A 242 1.23 17.42 -27.25
C ALA A 242 0.70 16.91 -28.60
N GLY A 243 1.45 16.04 -29.30
CA GLY A 243 1.02 15.43 -30.55
C GLY A 243 -0.16 14.48 -30.35
N GLU A 244 -0.09 13.60 -29.34
CA GLU A 244 -1.19 12.69 -28.99
C GLU A 244 -2.44 13.47 -28.57
N LEU A 245 -2.30 14.53 -27.77
CA LEU A 245 -3.45 15.37 -27.38
C LEU A 245 -4.11 16.05 -28.58
N LYS A 246 -3.34 16.49 -29.58
CA LYS A 246 -3.90 17.02 -30.83
C LYS A 246 -4.69 15.97 -31.61
N LEU A 247 -4.24 14.71 -31.61
CA LEU A 247 -4.96 13.60 -32.23
C LEU A 247 -6.24 13.24 -31.46
N ILE A 248 -6.13 13.14 -30.13
CA ILE A 248 -7.24 12.82 -29.21
C ILE A 248 -8.33 13.90 -29.26
N PHE A 249 -7.96 15.17 -29.35
CA PHE A 249 -8.94 16.27 -29.38
C PHE A 249 -9.03 16.91 -30.77
N ASN A 250 -8.87 16.10 -31.82
CA ASN A 250 -9.03 16.55 -33.19
C ASN A 250 -10.51 16.90 -33.45
N PRO A 251 -10.86 18.13 -33.86
CA PRO A 251 -12.25 18.54 -34.10
C PRO A 251 -13.01 17.67 -35.10
N LYS A 252 -12.30 17.03 -36.04
CA LYS A 252 -12.93 16.20 -37.08
C LYS A 252 -13.32 14.81 -36.57
N THR A 253 -12.49 14.21 -35.72
CA THR A 253 -12.67 12.80 -35.29
C THR A 253 -13.21 12.67 -33.87
N TYR A 254 -12.98 13.66 -33.00
CA TYR A 254 -13.47 13.62 -31.62
C TYR A 254 -15.00 13.51 -31.52
N PRO A 255 -15.82 14.20 -32.34
CA PRO A 255 -17.27 14.05 -32.31
C PRO A 255 -17.77 12.61 -32.54
N GLU A 256 -17.06 11.83 -33.38
CA GLU A 256 -17.38 10.42 -33.65
C GLU A 256 -17.17 9.53 -32.42
N TYR A 257 -16.19 9.87 -31.57
CA TYR A 257 -16.01 9.25 -30.27
C TYR A 257 -17.02 9.77 -29.24
N ALA A 258 -17.23 11.09 -29.21
CA ALA A 258 -17.98 11.83 -28.21
C ALA A 258 -19.51 11.73 -28.34
N THR A 259 -20.02 10.58 -28.76
CA THR A 259 -21.45 10.32 -29.05
C THR A 259 -22.39 10.42 -27.85
N LYS A 260 -21.86 10.42 -26.62
CA LYS A 260 -22.62 10.63 -25.39
C LYS A 260 -21.91 11.65 -24.51
N ALA A 261 -22.66 12.34 -23.65
CA ALA A 261 -22.15 13.39 -22.78
C ALA A 261 -20.92 12.97 -21.95
N HIS A 262 -20.88 11.75 -21.42
CA HIS A 262 -19.73 11.26 -20.66
C HIS A 262 -18.49 10.99 -21.52
N PHE A 263 -18.65 10.61 -22.79
CA PHE A 263 -17.52 10.47 -23.71
C PHE A 263 -16.98 11.82 -24.17
N HIS A 264 -17.86 12.82 -24.28
CA HIS A 264 -17.48 14.20 -24.60
C HIS A 264 -16.79 14.91 -23.42
N TRP A 265 -17.42 14.96 -22.25
CA TRP A 265 -16.91 15.78 -21.15
C TRP A 265 -15.79 15.11 -20.36
N LEU A 266 -15.83 13.79 -20.14
CA LEU A 266 -14.92 13.16 -19.19
C LEU A 266 -13.43 13.31 -19.58
N PRO A 267 -13.01 13.11 -20.86
CA PRO A 267 -11.62 13.35 -21.25
C PRO A 267 -11.15 14.80 -21.02
N LEU A 268 -12.00 15.78 -21.35
CA LEU A 268 -11.73 17.21 -21.15
C LEU A 268 -11.56 17.53 -19.66
N LEU A 269 -12.53 17.11 -18.85
CA LEU A 269 -12.52 17.34 -17.41
C LEU A 269 -11.31 16.65 -16.76
N LEU A 270 -10.92 15.45 -17.20
CA LEU A 270 -9.75 14.76 -16.67
C LEU A 270 -8.45 15.51 -16.96
N LEU A 271 -8.27 15.97 -18.20
CA LEU A 271 -7.09 16.74 -18.60
C LEU A 271 -6.95 18.04 -17.80
N TYR A 272 -8.07 18.75 -17.60
CA TYR A 272 -8.07 20.09 -17.00
C TYR A 272 -8.35 20.14 -15.49
N SER A 273 -8.48 18.99 -14.82
CA SER A 273 -8.69 18.92 -13.37
C SER A 273 -7.66 18.07 -12.63
N GLY A 274 -7.01 17.13 -13.33
CA GLY A 274 -6.21 16.09 -12.71
C GLY A 274 -7.01 15.17 -11.78
N ALA A 275 -8.34 15.20 -11.78
CA ALA A 275 -9.17 14.32 -10.95
C ALA A 275 -9.03 12.84 -11.34
N ARG A 276 -9.45 11.92 -10.47
CA ARG A 276 -9.49 10.50 -10.83
C ARG A 276 -10.68 10.25 -11.77
N PRO A 277 -10.52 9.41 -12.82
CA PRO A 277 -11.62 9.02 -13.70
C PRO A 277 -12.89 8.57 -12.96
N GLU A 278 -12.76 7.74 -11.92
CA GLU A 278 -13.92 7.28 -11.15
C GLU A 278 -14.63 8.40 -10.38
N GLU A 279 -13.89 9.40 -9.87
CA GLU A 279 -14.47 10.53 -9.13
C GLU A 279 -15.36 11.39 -10.04
N LEU A 280 -14.92 11.64 -11.28
CA LEU A 280 -15.72 12.41 -12.24
C LEU A 280 -16.82 11.57 -12.89
N ALA A 281 -16.56 10.28 -13.17
CA ALA A 281 -17.54 9.37 -13.76
C ALA A 281 -18.75 9.13 -12.84
N SER A 282 -18.52 9.06 -11.52
CA SER A 282 -19.55 8.86 -10.51
C SER A 282 -20.04 10.16 -9.84
N MET A 283 -19.79 11.32 -10.46
CA MET A 283 -20.08 12.62 -9.86
C MET A 283 -21.59 12.90 -9.77
N PRO A 284 -22.16 13.13 -8.57
CA PRO A 284 -23.51 13.69 -8.44
C PRO A 284 -23.54 15.15 -8.89
N LEU A 285 -24.67 15.61 -9.44
CA LEU A 285 -24.82 17.02 -9.82
C LEU A 285 -24.63 17.96 -8.63
N ASP A 286 -25.09 17.60 -7.44
CA ASP A 286 -24.92 18.39 -6.20
C ASP A 286 -23.47 18.62 -5.78
N ASN A 287 -22.54 17.88 -6.37
CA ASN A 287 -21.11 18.06 -6.16
C ASN A 287 -20.47 19.01 -7.18
N VAL A 288 -21.24 19.57 -8.12
CA VAL A 288 -20.82 20.70 -8.96
C VAL A 288 -21.31 21.99 -8.33
N ARG A 289 -20.46 22.70 -7.61
CA ARG A 289 -20.84 23.81 -6.73
C ARG A 289 -20.19 25.12 -7.16
N SER A 290 -20.72 26.22 -6.62
CA SER A 290 -20.19 27.56 -6.84
C SER A 290 -20.07 28.26 -5.49
N GLU A 291 -18.93 28.91 -5.23
CA GLU A 291 -18.66 29.66 -4.00
C GLU A 291 -17.78 30.87 -4.35
N GLY A 292 -18.21 32.08 -3.99
CA GLY A 292 -17.47 33.30 -4.30
C GLY A 292 -17.23 33.53 -5.80
N GLY A 293 -18.15 33.10 -6.67
CA GLY A 293 -18.02 33.20 -8.13
C GLY A 293 -17.08 32.18 -8.76
N ILE A 294 -16.59 31.19 -7.99
CA ILE A 294 -15.74 30.11 -8.49
C ILE A 294 -16.56 28.82 -8.53
N ASP A 295 -16.70 28.26 -9.74
CA ASP A 295 -17.29 26.94 -9.94
C ASP A 295 -16.25 25.83 -9.72
N TYR A 296 -16.64 24.76 -9.03
CA TYR A 296 -15.73 23.68 -8.64
C TYR A 296 -16.43 22.32 -8.48
N PHE A 297 -15.64 21.24 -8.60
CA PHE A 297 -16.04 19.91 -8.16
C PHE A 297 -15.76 19.73 -6.66
N ALA A 298 -16.80 19.43 -5.90
CA ALA A 298 -16.71 18.97 -4.51
C ALA A 298 -16.52 17.45 -4.49
N VAL A 299 -15.28 16.99 -4.43
CA VAL A 299 -15.00 15.55 -4.37
C VAL A 299 -15.18 15.07 -2.94
N ALA A 300 -16.19 14.24 -2.71
CA ALA A 300 -16.49 13.62 -1.41
C ALA A 300 -16.07 12.13 -1.32
N SER A 301 -15.58 11.55 -2.42
CA SER A 301 -15.38 10.09 -2.55
C SER A 301 -14.14 9.59 -1.81
N GLY A 302 -14.36 8.91 -0.67
CA GLY A 302 -13.34 8.62 0.33
C GLY A 302 -12.31 7.51 0.05
N LYS A 303 -11.30 7.49 0.92
CA LYS A 303 -10.68 6.28 1.51
C LYS A 303 -9.85 6.67 2.74
N ASN A 304 -9.49 7.95 2.85
CA ASN A 304 -8.88 8.64 3.98
C ASN A 304 -9.36 10.12 3.93
N SER A 305 -9.16 10.93 4.98
CA SER A 305 -9.51 12.37 5.03
C SER A 305 -8.99 13.16 3.81
N ASN A 306 -7.86 12.74 3.23
CA ASN A 306 -7.25 13.29 2.00
C ASN A 306 -8.13 13.32 0.75
N SER A 307 -9.19 12.52 0.70
CA SER A 307 -9.99 12.41 -0.52
C SER A 307 -10.99 13.56 -0.67
N ILE A 308 -11.28 14.28 0.42
CA ILE A 308 -12.20 15.43 0.44
C ILE A 308 -11.46 16.66 -0.06
N ARG A 309 -11.89 17.21 -1.20
CA ARG A 309 -11.26 18.41 -1.79
C ARG A 309 -12.19 19.16 -2.72
N LYS A 310 -11.88 20.44 -2.95
CA LYS A 310 -12.50 21.28 -3.97
C LYS A 310 -11.54 21.36 -5.17
N ILE A 311 -12.05 21.11 -6.37
CA ILE A 311 -11.28 21.24 -7.61
C ILE A 311 -11.93 22.33 -8.48
N PRO A 312 -11.38 23.55 -8.51
CA PRO A 312 -11.93 24.65 -9.30
C PRO A 312 -11.92 24.34 -10.80
N PHE A 313 -12.79 25.01 -11.55
CA PHE A 313 -12.85 24.83 -13.00
C PHE A 313 -11.77 25.67 -13.68
N HIS A 314 -10.88 24.98 -14.38
CA HIS A 314 -9.91 25.62 -15.27
C HIS A 314 -10.62 26.53 -16.27
N LYS A 315 -9.99 27.66 -16.64
CA LYS A 315 -10.51 28.63 -17.62
C LYS A 315 -11.04 28.00 -18.92
N VAL A 316 -10.39 26.95 -19.41
CA VAL A 316 -10.87 26.22 -20.61
C VAL A 316 -12.24 25.59 -20.37
N ILE A 317 -12.45 24.94 -19.22
CA ILE A 317 -13.74 24.32 -18.88
C ILE A 317 -14.84 25.36 -18.64
N ARG A 318 -14.50 26.50 -18.05
CA ARG A 318 -15.44 27.61 -17.89
C ARG A 318 -15.93 28.15 -19.23
N ASN A 319 -15.05 28.15 -20.22
CA ASN A 319 -15.33 28.65 -21.57
C ASN A 319 -15.84 27.58 -22.54
N SER A 320 -15.92 26.29 -22.14
CA SER A 320 -16.19 25.16 -23.02
C SER A 320 -17.67 24.81 -23.21
N GLY A 321 -18.60 25.60 -22.67
CA GLY A 321 -20.02 25.23 -22.61
C GLY A 321 -20.39 24.18 -21.54
N PHE A 322 -19.45 23.67 -20.75
CA PHE A 322 -19.72 22.65 -19.73
C PHE A 322 -20.73 23.12 -18.68
N LEU A 323 -20.64 24.38 -18.26
CA LEU A 323 -21.58 24.96 -17.30
C LEU A 323 -23.01 25.06 -17.88
N ALA A 324 -23.17 25.24 -19.19
CA ALA A 324 -24.47 25.19 -19.84
C ALA A 324 -25.04 23.77 -19.82
N TYR A 325 -24.20 22.75 -20.07
CA TYR A 325 -24.58 21.34 -19.90
C TYR A 325 -25.04 21.05 -18.45
N VAL A 326 -24.28 21.49 -17.44
CA VAL A 326 -24.66 21.31 -16.02
C VAL A 326 -26.00 21.99 -15.71
N LYS A 327 -26.21 23.22 -16.17
CA LYS A 327 -27.49 23.94 -15.99
C LYS A 327 -28.66 23.20 -16.63
N MET A 328 -28.49 22.69 -17.85
CA MET A 328 -29.50 21.87 -18.53
C MET A 328 -29.79 20.60 -17.72
N ARG A 329 -28.75 19.88 -17.27
CA ARG A 329 -28.90 18.66 -16.47
C ARG A 329 -29.64 18.90 -15.17
N ARG A 330 -29.35 20.00 -14.47
CA ARG A 330 -30.05 20.38 -13.24
C ARG A 330 -31.53 20.68 -13.47
N LYS A 331 -31.92 21.20 -14.63
CA LYS A 331 -33.35 21.42 -14.96
C LYS A 331 -34.09 20.10 -15.16
N VAL A 332 -33.42 19.09 -15.73
CA VAL A 332 -34.02 17.78 -16.01
C VAL A 332 -34.11 16.93 -14.73
N ASP A 333 -33.03 16.88 -13.96
CA ASP A 333 -32.94 16.08 -12.74
C ASP A 333 -31.96 16.74 -11.75
N PRO A 334 -32.45 17.62 -10.85
CA PRO A 334 -31.60 18.37 -9.93
C PRO A 334 -30.71 17.50 -9.03
N GLY A 335 -31.25 16.37 -8.54
CA GLY A 335 -30.57 15.43 -7.64
C GLY A 335 -29.84 14.30 -8.36
N GLY A 336 -29.78 14.36 -9.69
CA GLY A 336 -29.24 13.31 -10.53
C GLY A 336 -27.71 13.24 -10.58
N MET A 337 -27.24 12.34 -11.43
CA MET A 337 -25.81 12.20 -11.74
C MET A 337 -25.39 13.22 -12.82
N LEU A 338 -24.14 13.67 -12.76
CA LEU A 338 -23.53 14.51 -13.80
C LEU A 338 -23.58 13.81 -15.18
N PHE A 339 -23.47 12.49 -15.18
CA PHE A 339 -23.57 11.63 -16.36
C PHE A 339 -24.63 10.53 -16.15
N PRO A 340 -25.91 10.80 -16.46
CA PRO A 340 -27.01 9.86 -16.18
C PRO A 340 -26.91 8.57 -17.01
N ASP A 341 -26.44 8.65 -18.25
CA ASP A 341 -26.30 7.49 -19.15
C ASP A 341 -25.14 6.56 -18.78
N LEU A 342 -24.34 6.95 -17.78
CA LEU A 342 -23.22 6.16 -17.32
C LEU A 342 -23.66 5.27 -16.16
N ALA A 343 -24.00 4.02 -16.48
CA ALA A 343 -24.42 3.05 -15.48
C ALA A 343 -23.22 2.49 -14.68
N PRO A 344 -23.36 2.29 -13.36
CA PRO A 344 -22.35 1.62 -12.56
C PRO A 344 -22.21 0.15 -12.96
N SER A 345 -20.99 -0.36 -12.86
CA SER A 345 -20.70 -1.80 -12.92
C SER A 345 -20.20 -2.30 -11.55
N LYS A 346 -19.98 -3.62 -11.41
CA LYS A 346 -19.29 -4.20 -10.24
C LYS A 346 -17.95 -3.51 -9.91
N ASN A 347 -17.31 -2.89 -10.91
CA ASN A 347 -16.03 -2.21 -10.77
C ASN A 347 -16.16 -0.67 -10.85
N GLY A 348 -17.34 -0.12 -10.59
CA GLY A 348 -17.60 1.33 -10.63
C GLY A 348 -18.12 1.82 -11.98
N TYR A 349 -18.23 3.13 -12.11
CA TYR A 349 -18.79 3.85 -13.26
C TYR A 349 -17.79 3.95 -14.42
N CYS A 350 -16.49 4.01 -14.13
CA CYS A 350 -15.48 4.30 -15.15
C CYS A 350 -15.08 3.09 -16.00
N LYS A 351 -15.44 1.85 -15.63
CA LYS A 351 -15.01 0.63 -16.33
C LYS A 351 -15.30 0.69 -17.83
N ASN A 352 -16.55 0.99 -18.20
CA ASN A 352 -16.99 0.99 -19.60
C ASN A 352 -16.38 2.14 -20.39
N VAL A 353 -16.23 3.31 -19.76
CA VAL A 353 -15.61 4.48 -20.40
C VAL A 353 -14.12 4.24 -20.66
N SER A 354 -13.41 3.73 -19.65
CA SER A 354 -12.00 3.34 -19.77
C SER A 354 -11.82 2.30 -20.86
N ARG A 355 -12.68 1.28 -20.91
CA ARG A 355 -12.63 0.24 -21.94
C ARG A 355 -12.76 0.82 -23.33
N ARG A 356 -13.83 1.59 -23.62
CA ARG A 356 -14.04 2.20 -24.94
C ARG A 356 -12.90 3.16 -25.33
N PHE A 357 -12.42 3.96 -24.39
CA PHE A 357 -11.31 4.88 -24.66
C PHE A 357 -10.01 4.13 -24.98
N ASN A 358 -9.64 3.16 -24.13
CA ASN A 358 -8.36 2.46 -24.24
C ASN A 358 -8.33 1.41 -25.36
N GLU A 359 -9.41 0.67 -25.56
CA GLU A 359 -9.45 -0.50 -26.45
C GLU A 359 -10.06 -0.18 -27.82
N SER A 360 -10.65 1.00 -28.00
CA SER A 360 -11.26 1.40 -29.27
C SER A 360 -10.72 2.75 -29.75
N TYR A 361 -10.83 3.80 -28.93
CA TYR A 361 -10.50 5.14 -29.39
C TYR A 361 -9.00 5.38 -29.58
N LEU A 362 -8.16 5.07 -28.59
CA LEU A 362 -6.71 5.23 -28.72
C LEU A 362 -6.12 4.41 -29.89
N PRO A 363 -6.48 3.12 -30.10
CA PRO A 363 -6.02 2.37 -31.26
C PRO A 363 -6.42 2.97 -32.62
N GLN A 364 -7.62 3.54 -32.73
CA GLN A 364 -8.06 4.24 -33.96
C GLN A 364 -7.16 5.46 -34.28
N LEU A 365 -6.61 6.09 -33.26
CA LEU A 365 -5.66 7.21 -33.39
C LEU A 365 -4.20 6.75 -33.52
N ARG A 366 -3.96 5.43 -33.60
CA ARG A 366 -2.63 4.81 -33.62
C ARG A 366 -1.79 5.05 -32.35
N ILE A 367 -2.45 5.28 -31.22
CA ILE A 367 -1.83 5.33 -29.89
C ILE A 367 -2.06 3.94 -29.26
N THR A 368 -1.02 3.10 -29.23
CA THR A 368 -1.15 1.66 -28.91
C THR A 368 -0.31 1.24 -27.69
N GLU A 369 0.46 2.16 -27.13
CA GLU A 369 1.28 1.94 -25.96
C GLU A 369 0.41 1.56 -24.76
N SER A 370 0.70 0.41 -24.15
CA SER A 370 -0.13 -0.12 -23.05
C SER A 370 -0.15 0.77 -21.79
N THR A 371 0.80 1.69 -21.68
CA THR A 371 0.97 2.73 -20.64
C THR A 371 0.08 3.96 -20.88
N LYS A 372 -0.44 4.15 -22.10
CA LYS A 372 -1.32 5.25 -22.49
C LYS A 372 -2.78 4.82 -22.36
N ARG A 373 -3.49 5.40 -21.40
CA ARG A 373 -4.88 5.06 -21.07
C ARG A 373 -5.68 6.29 -20.69
N LEU A 374 -6.96 6.14 -20.39
CA LEU A 374 -7.79 7.22 -19.84
C LEU A 374 -7.16 7.88 -18.59
N TYR A 375 -6.47 7.08 -17.75
CA TYR A 375 -5.75 7.58 -16.58
C TYR A 375 -4.52 8.45 -16.92
N SER A 376 -4.00 8.36 -18.14
CA SER A 376 -2.88 9.18 -18.61
C SER A 376 -3.20 10.66 -18.67
N PHE A 377 -4.48 11.07 -18.79
CA PHE A 377 -4.85 12.49 -18.67
C PHE A 377 -4.46 13.09 -17.33
N ARG A 378 -4.63 12.32 -16.24
CA ARG A 378 -4.21 12.75 -14.92
C ARG A 378 -2.68 12.80 -14.82
N SER A 379 -1.97 11.84 -15.40
CA SER A 379 -0.50 11.90 -15.48
C SER A 379 -0.05 13.14 -16.25
N THR A 380 -0.66 13.44 -17.40
CA THR A 380 -0.39 14.66 -18.18
C THR A 380 -0.57 15.92 -17.33
N PHE A 381 -1.70 16.03 -16.61
CA PHE A 381 -1.95 17.18 -15.73
C PHE A 381 -0.87 17.31 -14.65
N ILE A 382 -0.61 16.23 -13.90
CA ILE A 382 0.36 16.24 -12.79
C ILE A 382 1.78 16.53 -13.28
N THR A 383 2.21 15.86 -14.36
CA THR A 383 3.54 16.04 -14.95
C THR A 383 3.70 17.48 -15.42
N ARG A 384 2.74 18.02 -16.18
CA ARG A 384 2.84 19.39 -16.68
C ARG A 384 2.84 20.44 -15.56
N MET A 385 1.99 20.27 -14.54
CA MET A 385 1.98 21.18 -13.39
C MET A 385 3.31 21.10 -12.61
N THR A 386 3.93 19.92 -12.55
CA THR A 386 5.28 19.76 -11.96
C THR A 386 6.33 20.48 -12.80
N GLU A 387 6.30 20.36 -14.13
CA GLU A 387 7.21 21.09 -15.05
C GLU A 387 7.07 22.61 -14.94
N LEU A 388 5.87 23.10 -14.64
CA LEU A 388 5.58 24.51 -14.38
C LEU A 388 5.99 24.95 -12.97
N ASN A 389 6.69 24.10 -12.20
CA ASN A 389 7.13 24.35 -10.83
C ASN A 389 5.99 24.74 -9.87
N VAL A 390 4.79 24.20 -10.09
CA VAL A 390 3.66 24.45 -9.19
C VAL A 390 3.97 23.87 -7.80
N ASN A 391 3.63 24.64 -6.77
CA ASN A 391 3.85 24.23 -5.38
C ASN A 391 3.25 22.82 -5.12
N PRO A 392 4.04 21.85 -4.64
CA PRO A 392 3.58 20.48 -4.44
C PRO A 392 2.39 20.35 -3.46
N GLY A 393 2.28 21.23 -2.47
CA GLY A 393 1.14 21.27 -1.55
C GLY A 393 -0.16 21.72 -2.23
N MET A 394 -0.08 22.70 -3.12
CA MET A 394 -1.22 23.14 -3.93
C MET A 394 -1.63 22.06 -4.95
N LEU A 395 -0.66 21.44 -5.62
CA LEU A 395 -0.93 20.33 -6.54
C LEU A 395 -1.57 19.16 -5.80
N MET A 396 -1.05 18.79 -4.63
CA MET A 396 -1.64 17.77 -3.76
C MET A 396 -3.07 18.13 -3.35
N ALA A 397 -3.37 19.40 -3.04
CA ALA A 397 -4.73 19.83 -2.71
C ALA A 397 -5.70 19.66 -3.88
N LEU A 398 -5.25 19.85 -5.13
CA LEU A 398 -6.07 19.64 -6.34
C LEU A 398 -6.28 18.15 -6.65
N VAL A 399 -5.21 17.34 -6.59
CA VAL A 399 -5.24 15.96 -7.09
C VAL A 399 -5.48 14.91 -5.99
N GLY A 400 -5.39 15.29 -4.71
CA GLY A 400 -5.65 14.49 -3.52
C GLY A 400 -4.59 13.45 -3.15
N HIS A 401 -3.68 13.11 -4.07
CA HIS A 401 -2.51 12.26 -3.83
C HIS A 401 -1.42 12.61 -4.85
N TYR A 402 -0.22 12.91 -4.34
CA TYR A 402 0.99 13.22 -5.10
C TYR A 402 2.16 12.66 -4.29
N GLU A 403 2.94 11.77 -4.90
CA GLU A 403 4.12 11.16 -4.32
C GLU A 403 5.29 11.46 -5.25
N GLN A 404 6.38 11.97 -4.70
CA GLN A 404 7.64 12.10 -5.42
C GLN A 404 8.62 11.09 -4.82
N THR A 405 9.45 10.45 -5.65
CA THR A 405 10.37 9.39 -5.20
C THR A 405 11.31 9.82 -4.07
N ALA A 406 11.64 11.11 -3.98
CA ALA A 406 12.44 11.69 -2.91
C ALA A 406 11.61 12.27 -1.74
N VAL A 407 10.30 12.51 -1.92
CA VAL A 407 9.47 13.20 -0.94
C VAL A 407 8.07 12.57 -0.88
N ASP A 408 7.78 11.90 0.24
CA ASP A 408 6.43 11.41 0.55
C ASP A 408 5.58 12.54 1.13
N LEU A 409 4.96 13.30 0.23
CA LEU A 409 4.02 14.36 0.56
C LEU A 409 2.69 13.79 1.08
N SER A 410 2.48 12.47 0.97
CA SER A 410 1.29 11.78 1.48
C SER A 410 1.44 11.37 2.95
N SER A 411 2.55 11.72 3.61
CA SER A 411 2.76 11.48 5.03
C SER A 411 1.79 12.28 5.92
N PRO A 412 1.39 11.76 7.10
CA PRO A 412 0.59 12.51 8.07
C PRO A 412 1.23 13.84 8.49
N HIS A 413 2.56 13.87 8.60
CA HIS A 413 3.31 15.07 8.99
C HIS A 413 3.12 16.21 7.98
N PHE A 414 3.31 15.96 6.68
CA PHE A 414 3.10 17.00 5.67
C PHE A 414 1.65 17.52 5.66
N LYS A 415 0.66 16.63 5.89
CA LYS A 415 -0.77 16.99 5.88
C LYS A 415 -1.17 17.93 7.01
N ASN A 416 -0.64 17.71 8.20
CA ASN A 416 -1.01 18.48 9.39
C ASN A 416 -0.67 19.97 9.23
N TYR A 417 0.32 20.30 8.40
CA TYR A 417 0.75 21.68 8.14
C TYR A 417 0.18 22.29 6.85
N GLN A 418 -0.62 21.54 6.07
CA GLN A 418 -1.12 22.05 4.78
C GLN A 418 -2.40 22.87 4.87
N GLY A 419 -3.16 22.80 5.97
CA GLY A 419 -4.39 23.58 6.18
C GLY A 419 -5.43 23.47 5.07
N THR A 420 -6.60 24.08 5.25
CA THR A 420 -7.55 24.25 4.14
C THR A 420 -7.05 25.36 3.21
N LYS A 421 -6.85 25.04 1.92
CA LYS A 421 -6.46 26.05 0.93
C LYS A 421 -7.65 26.90 0.54
N LEU A 422 -7.42 28.21 0.36
CA LEU A 422 -8.42 29.13 -0.17
C LEU A 422 -8.81 28.74 -1.59
N LEU A 423 -10.10 28.81 -1.91
CA LEU A 423 -10.60 28.44 -3.23
C LEU A 423 -10.03 29.32 -4.34
N THR A 424 -9.83 30.62 -4.06
CA THR A 424 -9.16 31.56 -4.96
C THR A 424 -7.73 31.15 -5.29
N ALA A 425 -6.96 30.72 -4.28
CA ALA A 425 -5.59 30.23 -4.50
C ALA A 425 -5.56 28.94 -5.32
N LEU A 426 -6.52 28.03 -5.10
CA LEU A 426 -6.67 26.82 -5.92
C LEU A 426 -7.05 27.17 -7.36
N GLN A 427 -7.92 28.17 -7.58
CA GLN A 427 -8.30 28.63 -8.91
C GLN A 427 -7.11 29.24 -9.66
N SER A 428 -6.36 30.14 -9.03
CA SER A 428 -5.14 30.70 -9.61
C SER A 428 -4.12 29.60 -9.93
N THR A 429 -4.01 28.57 -9.08
CA THR A 429 -3.11 27.45 -9.31
C THR A 429 -3.55 26.62 -10.52
N ILE A 430 -4.81 26.21 -10.60
CA ILE A 430 -5.26 25.34 -11.69
C ILE A 430 -5.16 26.03 -13.05
N ASP A 431 -5.37 27.35 -13.11
CA ASP A 431 -5.28 28.18 -14.32
C ASP A 431 -3.86 28.37 -14.87
N LEU A 432 -2.82 27.92 -14.13
CA LEU A 432 -1.46 27.81 -14.63
C LEU A 432 -1.32 26.70 -15.68
N PHE A 433 -2.19 25.69 -15.66
CA PHE A 433 -2.16 24.61 -16.64
C PHE A 433 -2.36 25.16 -18.06
N ASP A 434 -1.35 24.98 -18.91
CA ASP A 434 -1.21 25.73 -20.16
C ASP A 434 -1.41 24.87 -21.42
N VAL A 435 -1.74 23.59 -21.25
CA VAL A 435 -2.01 22.67 -22.36
C VAL A 435 -3.24 23.15 -23.12
N LYS A 436 -3.04 23.41 -24.42
CA LYS A 436 -4.11 23.74 -25.36
C LYS A 436 -4.49 22.52 -26.17
N ILE A 437 -5.78 22.29 -26.33
CA ILE A 437 -6.33 21.27 -27.23
C ILE A 437 -6.85 21.91 -28.51
N SER A 438 -6.94 21.13 -29.59
CA SER A 438 -7.38 21.62 -30.90
C SER A 438 -8.90 21.78 -31.01
N LEU A 439 -9.65 21.24 -30.06
CA LEU A 439 -11.11 21.27 -30.05
C LEU A 439 -11.62 22.67 -29.74
N THR A 440 -12.42 23.23 -30.64
CA THR A 440 -13.27 24.39 -30.34
C THR A 440 -14.43 23.89 -29.50
N LEU A 441 -14.47 24.30 -28.24
CA LEU A 441 -15.43 23.83 -27.26
C LEU A 441 -16.68 24.70 -27.18
#